data_AF-A0A2S6UUI0-F1
#
_entry.id   AF-A0A2S6UUI0-F1
#
_cell.length_a   1.000
_cell.length_b   1.000
_cell.length_c   1.000
_cell.angle_alpha   90.00
_cell.angle_beta   90.00
_cell.angle_gamma   90.00
#
_symmetry.space_group_name_H-M   'P 1'
#
loop_
_entity.id
_entity.type
_entity.pdbx_description
1 polymer ?
#
loop_
_entity_poly.entity_id
_entity_poly.type
_entity_poly.pdbx_seq_one_letter_code
_entity_poly.pdbx_strand_id
1 'polypeptide(L)'
;MLINLYNLIFDADRNPFWKLPLTVRFQVMIILSFMWSVIFSVGIGTWSYFGYSVLLHIPIVMGVVFTSWIFHNNQTKSPRDLIKREDNTPMYDDVWGG
;
A
#
# COMPACT_ATOMS: atom_id res chain seq x y z
N MET A 1 -10.31 18.73 -17.30
CA MET A 1 -9.65 19.47 -16.20
C MET A 1 -9.65 18.69 -14.89
N LEU A 2 -10.81 18.31 -14.34
CA LEU A 2 -10.92 17.53 -13.08
C LEU A 2 -10.20 16.18 -13.11
N ILE A 3 -10.32 15.41 -14.20
CA ILE A 3 -9.64 14.11 -14.35
C ILE A 3 -8.11 14.26 -14.32
N ASN A 4 -7.56 15.31 -14.93
CA ASN A 4 -6.12 15.56 -14.91
C ASN A 4 -5.64 15.92 -13.49
N LEU A 5 -6.43 16.68 -12.74
CA LEU A 5 -6.13 17.04 -11.36
C LEU A 5 -6.21 15.81 -10.45
N TYR A 6 -7.21 14.96 -10.66
CA TYR A 6 -7.35 13.68 -9.96
C TYR A 6 -6.14 12.79 -10.21
N ASN A 7 -5.76 12.59 -11.48
CA ASN A 7 -4.57 11.82 -11.82
C ASN A 7 -3.30 12.44 -11.24
N LEU A 8 -3.15 13.76 -11.24
CA LEU A 8 -1.97 14.40 -10.64
C LEU A 8 -1.81 14.10 -9.13
N ILE A 9 -2.92 13.97 -8.40
CA ILE A 9 -2.92 13.78 -6.94
C ILE A 9 -2.89 12.29 -6.58
N PHE A 10 -3.67 11.45 -7.27
CA PHE A 10 -3.92 10.06 -6.88
C PHE A 10 -3.22 9.01 -7.75
N ASP A 11 -2.70 9.37 -8.92
CA ASP A 11 -1.93 8.44 -9.75
C ASP A 11 -0.54 8.24 -9.14
N ALA A 12 -0.21 6.99 -8.77
CA ALA A 12 1.05 6.64 -8.13
C ALA A 12 2.29 6.93 -8.99
N ASP A 13 2.12 7.06 -10.31
CA ASP A 13 3.20 7.29 -11.27
C ASP A 13 3.34 8.77 -11.68
N ARG A 14 2.30 9.58 -11.44
CA ARG A 14 2.32 11.03 -11.74
C ARG A 14 2.36 11.92 -10.50
N ASN A 15 2.07 11.36 -9.34
CA ASN A 15 2.13 12.04 -8.05
C ASN A 15 3.54 12.60 -7.81
N PRO A 16 3.70 13.83 -7.29
CA PRO A 16 4.99 14.39 -6.85
C PRO A 16 5.86 13.44 -6.00
N PHE A 17 5.24 12.53 -5.25
CA PHE A 17 5.87 11.52 -4.39
C PHE A 17 6.29 10.24 -5.14
N TRP A 18 6.18 10.18 -6.47
CA TRP A 18 6.56 9.02 -7.28
C TRP A 18 8.04 8.63 -7.17
N LYS A 19 8.93 9.52 -6.73
CA LYS A 19 10.34 9.17 -6.49
C LYS A 19 10.55 8.26 -5.28
N LEU A 20 9.58 8.16 -4.37
CA LEU A 20 9.72 7.36 -3.16
C LEU A 20 9.38 5.88 -3.42
N PRO A 21 9.82 4.93 -2.57
CA PRO A 21 9.37 3.53 -2.65
C PRO A 21 7.86 3.43 -2.50
N LEU A 22 7.23 2.47 -3.19
CA LEU A 22 5.77 2.30 -3.25
C LEU A 22 5.10 2.30 -1.86
N THR A 23 5.71 1.62 -0.88
CA THR A 23 5.24 1.58 0.51
C THR A 23 5.14 2.96 1.14
N VAL A 24 6.13 3.83 0.91
CA VAL A 24 6.17 5.18 1.49
C VAL A 24 5.15 6.08 0.82
N ARG A 25 4.93 5.94 -0.49
CA ARG A 25 3.88 6.67 -1.23
C ARG A 25 2.51 6.42 -0.60
N PHE A 26 2.20 5.15 -0.35
CA PHE A 26 0.94 4.74 0.26
C PHE A 26 0.77 5.32 1.67
N GLN A 27 1.82 5.26 2.49
CA GLN A 27 1.78 5.82 3.85
C GLN A 27 1.52 7.33 3.86
N VAL A 28 2.19 8.10 3.00
CA VAL A 28 1.99 9.55 2.90
C VAL A 28 0.56 9.88 2.48
N MET A 29 0.00 9.16 1.50
CA MET A 29 -1.38 9.36 1.06
C MET A 29 -2.40 9.01 2.16
N ILE A 30 -2.14 7.98 2.97
CA ILE A 30 -2.97 7.65 4.15
C ILE A 30 -2.91 8.75 5.20
N ILE A 31 -1.71 9.22 5.55
CA ILE A 31 -1.53 10.26 6.57
C ILE A 31 -2.26 11.54 6.16
N LEU A 32 -2.14 11.92 4.88
CA LEU A 32 -2.83 13.08 4.34
C LEU A 32 -4.36 12.91 4.44
N SER A 33 -4.89 11.75 4.06
CA SER A 33 -6.31 11.42 4.19
C SER A 33 -6.81 11.51 5.64
N PHE A 34 -6.04 10.96 6.58
CA PHE A 34 -6.38 11.01 8.01
C PHE A 34 -6.35 12.44 8.55
N MET A 35 -5.31 13.21 8.24
CA MET A 35 -5.18 14.62 8.63
C MET A 35 -6.39 15.43 8.20
N TRP A 36 -6.79 15.33 6.92
CA TRP A 36 -7.94 16.07 6.41
C TRP A 36 -9.27 15.61 7.00
N SER A 37 -9.41 14.31 7.27
CA SER A 37 -10.59 13.77 7.96
C SER A 37 -10.72 14.37 9.37
N VAL A 38 -9.61 14.45 10.13
CA VAL A 38 -9.57 15.08 11.45
C VAL A 38 -9.96 16.57 11.36
N ILE A 39 -9.34 17.31 10.44
CA ILE A 39 -9.58 18.76 10.29
C ILE A 39 -11.05 19.04 9.98
N PHE A 40 -11.66 18.29 9.05
CA PHE A 40 -13.07 18.48 8.72
C PHE A 40 -14.00 18.07 9.85
N SER A 41 -13.70 16.99 10.56
CA SER A 41 -14.51 16.57 11.70
C SER A 41 -14.46 17.55 12.88
N VAL A 42 -13.30 18.13 13.18
CA VAL A 42 -13.19 19.22 14.16
C VAL A 42 -13.93 20.46 13.65
N GLY A 43 -13.70 20.87 12.40
CA GLY A 43 -14.26 22.09 11.82
C GLY A 43 -15.78 22.09 11.72
N ILE A 44 -16.42 20.93 11.49
CA ILE A 44 -17.88 20.78 11.42
C ILE A 44 -18.50 20.57 12.82
N GLY A 45 -17.67 20.36 13.86
CA GLY A 45 -18.15 20.08 15.23
C GLY A 45 -18.59 18.64 15.46
N THR A 46 -18.27 17.72 14.54
CA THR A 46 -18.64 16.29 14.58
C THR A 46 -17.53 15.42 15.17
N TRP A 47 -16.71 15.98 16.08
CA TRP A 47 -15.58 15.30 16.72
C TRP A 47 -15.95 13.93 17.31
N SER A 48 -17.08 13.83 18.00
CA SER A 48 -17.53 12.56 18.60
C SER A 48 -17.82 11.47 17.55
N TYR A 49 -18.39 11.84 16.40
CA TYR A 49 -18.68 10.91 15.30
C TYR A 49 -17.42 10.47 14.57
N PHE A 50 -16.42 11.34 14.47
CA PHE A 50 -15.11 10.98 13.94
C PHE A 50 -14.43 9.91 14.78
N GLY A 51 -14.51 10.01 16.12
CA GLY A 51 -14.01 8.98 17.03
C GLY A 51 -14.60 7.59 16.75
N TYR A 52 -15.92 7.49 16.61
CA TYR A 52 -16.59 6.23 16.26
C TYR A 52 -16.17 5.70 14.88
N SER A 53 -16.03 6.59 13.90
CA SER A 53 -15.56 6.24 12.55
C SER A 53 -14.15 5.65 12.60
N VAL A 54 -13.20 6.32 13.26
CA VAL A 54 -11.81 5.86 13.37
C VAL A 54 -11.72 4.51 14.07
N LEU A 55 -12.45 4.33 15.17
CA LEU A 55 -12.50 3.05 15.90
C LEU A 55 -12.96 1.88 15.02
N LEU A 56 -13.89 2.13 14.09
CA LEU A 56 -14.35 1.13 13.13
C LEU A 56 -13.33 0.85 12.01
N HIS A 57 -12.53 1.83 11.61
CA HIS A 57 -11.52 1.66 10.54
C HIS A 57 -10.23 0.98 11.03
N ILE A 58 -9.83 1.17 12.29
CA ILE A 58 -8.63 0.56 12.88
C ILE A 58 -8.55 -0.96 12.67
N PRO A 59 -9.59 -1.78 12.96
CA PRO A 59 -9.50 -3.23 12.76
C PRO A 59 -9.34 -3.61 11.28
N ILE A 60 -9.91 -2.86 10.34
CA ILE A 60 -9.76 -3.10 8.90
C ILE A 60 -8.30 -2.85 8.48
N VAL A 61 -7.74 -1.71 8.87
CA VAL A 61 -6.33 -1.37 8.57
C VAL A 61 -5.38 -2.38 9.20
N MET A 62 -5.63 -2.75 10.46
CA MET A 62 -4.88 -3.80 11.15
C MET A 62 -4.95 -5.13 10.39
N GLY A 63 -6.12 -5.53 9.90
CA GLY A 63 -6.29 -6.74 9.10
C GLY A 63 -5.47 -6.72 7.81
N VAL A 64 -5.46 -5.59 7.09
CA VAL A 64 -4.66 -5.43 5.85
C VAL A 64 -3.16 -5.49 6.14
N VAL A 65 -2.69 -4.76 7.15
CA VAL A 65 -1.26 -4.75 7.54
C VAL A 65 -0.83 -6.11 8.04
N PHE A 66 -1.62 -6.77 8.87
CA PHE A 66 -1.34 -8.10 9.40
C PHE A 66 -1.29 -9.15 8.27
N THR A 67 -2.22 -9.09 7.32
CA THR A 67 -2.23 -9.98 6.15
C THR A 67 -1.00 -9.74 5.27
N SER A 68 -0.65 -8.47 5.02
CA SER A 68 0.56 -8.11 4.29
C SER A 68 1.82 -8.60 5.00
N TRP A 69 1.90 -8.45 6.32
CA TRP A 69 3.02 -8.92 7.14
C TRP A 69 3.17 -10.44 7.07
N ILE A 70 2.07 -11.19 7.25
CA ILE A 70 2.05 -12.65 7.10
C ILE A 70 2.56 -13.05 5.71
N PHE A 71 2.08 -12.43 4.64
CA PHE A 71 2.51 -12.78 3.29
C PHE A 71 3.94 -12.37 2.97
N HIS A 72 4.46 -11.31 3.58
CA HIS A 72 5.85 -10.90 3.41
C HIS A 72 6.81 -11.81 4.21
N ASN A 73 6.46 -12.16 5.45
CA ASN A 73 7.27 -13.04 6.28
C ASN A 73 7.25 -14.49 5.78
N ASN A 74 6.15 -14.92 5.16
CA ASN A 74 6.03 -16.26 4.58
C ASN A 74 6.47 -16.34 3.12
N GLN A 75 7.22 -15.35 2.60
CA GLN A 75 7.99 -15.53 1.37
C GLN A 75 9.17 -16.46 1.66
N THR A 76 8.87 -17.72 1.98
CA THR A 76 9.86 -18.78 1.91
C THR A 76 10.22 -18.93 0.44
N LYS A 77 11.52 -19.05 0.15
CA LYS A 77 12.01 -19.44 -1.16
C LYS A 77 11.16 -20.61 -1.65
N SER A 78 10.46 -20.41 -2.76
CA SER A 78 9.64 -21.47 -3.33
C SER A 78 10.57 -22.65 -3.66
N PRO A 79 10.12 -23.92 -3.71
CA PRO A 79 11.03 -25.04 -4.02
C PRO A 79 11.87 -24.83 -5.30
N ARG A 80 11.36 -24.05 -6.26
CA ARG A 80 12.04 -23.54 -7.47
C ARG A 80 13.22 -22.58 -7.21
N ASP A 81 13.23 -21.87 -6.09
CA ASP A 81 14.30 -20.95 -5.65
C ASP A 81 15.37 -21.65 -4.80
N LEU A 82 15.11 -22.90 -4.37
CA LEU A 82 16.06 -23.72 -3.60
C LEU A 82 17.08 -24.43 -4.50
N ILE A 83 16.69 -24.73 -5.74
CA ILE A 83 17.54 -25.39 -6.73
C ILE A 83 17.85 -24.40 -7.85
N LYS A 84 19.03 -23.79 -7.79
CA LYS A 84 19.57 -22.94 -8.84
C LYS A 84 20.52 -23.74 -9.74
N ARG A 85 20.46 -23.48 -11.04
CA ARG A 85 21.51 -23.90 -11.98
C ARG A 85 22.77 -23.04 -11.78
N GLU A 86 23.88 -23.48 -12.41
CA GLU A 86 25.19 -22.82 -12.35
C GLU A 86 25.16 -21.35 -12.85
N ASP A 87 24.26 -21.07 -13.79
CA ASP A 87 23.96 -19.74 -14.36
C ASP A 87 23.07 -18.87 -13.45
N ASN A 88 22.77 -19.31 -12.23
CA ASN A 88 21.92 -18.65 -11.23
C ASN A 88 20.44 -18.47 -11.63
N THR A 89 19.97 -19.11 -12.69
CA THR A 89 18.58 -19.09 -13.14
C THR A 89 17.68 -20.04 -12.31
N PRO A 90 16.38 -19.75 -12.17
CA PRO A 90 15.41 -20.69 -11.63
C PRO A 90 15.25 -21.89 -12.57
N MET A 91 15.25 -23.13 -12.05
CA MET A 91 15.25 -24.37 -12.85
C MET A 91 14.10 -24.54 -13.87
N TYR A 92 13.02 -23.74 -13.78
CA TYR A 92 11.84 -23.84 -14.64
C TYR A 92 11.57 -22.57 -15.48
N ASP A 93 12.55 -21.65 -15.58
CA ASP A 93 12.39 -20.45 -16.40
C ASP A 93 12.43 -20.74 -17.91
N ASP A 94 13.05 -21.85 -18.29
CA ASP A 94 13.21 -22.33 -19.66
C ASP A 94 11.94 -22.96 -20.26
N VAL A 95 10.98 -23.36 -19.44
CA VAL A 95 9.77 -24.08 -19.88
C VAL A 95 8.72 -23.16 -20.54
N TRP A 96 8.74 -21.87 -20.21
CA TRP A 96 7.70 -20.92 -20.63
C TRP A 96 8.15 -19.85 -21.63
N GLY A 97 9.40 -19.92 -22.10
CA GLY A 97 9.96 -18.98 -23.08
C GLY A 97 10.17 -17.60 -22.48
N GLY A 98 11.43 -17.31 -22.14
CA GLY A 98 11.87 -15.97 -21.71
C GLY A 98 11.58 -14.88 -22.73
#